data_AF-A0AAN7EF82-F1
#
_entry.id   AF-A0AAN7EF82-F1
#
_cell.length_a   1.000
_cell.length_b   1.000
_cell.length_c   1.000
_cell.angle_alpha   90.00
_cell.angle_beta   90.00
_cell.angle_gamma   90.00
#
_symmetry.space_group_name_H-M   'P 1'
#
loop_
_entity.id
_entity.type
_entity.pdbx_description
1 polymer ?
#
loop_
_entity_poly.entity_id
_entity_poly.type
_entity_poly.pdbx_seq_one_letter_code
_entity_poly.pdbx_strand_id
1 'polypeptide(L)'
;MNKLAVFVVVSFVLVSSLLNLSQGDDQPRCRKQIIVPGTCAQLNCGASFPASAQARNCSCRPASAQESRCECDVVTCGEDNTIEPTSLGVH
;
A
#
# COMPACT_ATOMS: atom_id res chain seq x y z
N MET A 1 3.70 -32.49 40.09
CA MET A 1 3.51 -32.15 38.66
C MET A 1 3.94 -30.70 38.47
N ASN A 2 4.94 -30.51 37.62
CA ASN A 2 5.87 -29.37 37.66
C ASN A 2 5.22 -28.04 37.26
N LYS A 3 4.96 -27.16 38.24
CA LYS A 3 4.53 -25.75 38.01
C LYS A 3 5.43 -25.01 37.01
N LEU A 4 6.72 -25.33 37.01
CA LEU A 4 7.71 -24.84 36.05
C LEU A 4 7.39 -25.25 34.61
N ALA A 5 6.97 -26.49 34.37
CA ALA A 5 6.61 -26.95 33.04
C ALA A 5 5.38 -26.22 32.50
N VAL A 6 4.39 -25.96 33.37
CA VAL A 6 3.18 -25.21 33.00
C VAL A 6 3.54 -23.77 32.62
N PHE A 7 4.40 -23.10 33.39
CA PHE A 7 4.87 -21.76 33.08
C PHE A 7 5.63 -21.69 31.74
N VAL A 8 6.52 -22.66 31.48
CA VAL A 8 7.27 -22.72 30.22
C VAL A 8 6.34 -22.88 29.03
N VAL A 9 5.35 -23.78 29.11
CA VAL A 9 4.39 -24.02 28.02
C VAL A 9 3.53 -22.78 27.76
N VAL A 10 2.99 -22.16 28.82
CA VAL A 10 2.16 -20.95 28.69
C VAL A 10 2.95 -19.79 28.07
N SER A 11 4.18 -19.56 28.53
CA SER A 11 5.07 -18.55 27.96
C SER A 11 5.39 -18.83 26.48
N PHE A 12 5.62 -20.08 26.11
CA PHE A 12 5.87 -20.46 24.73
C PHE A 12 4.67 -20.16 23.83
N VAL A 13 3.46 -20.55 24.27
CA VAL A 13 2.22 -20.31 23.52
C VAL A 13 1.95 -18.81 23.34
N LEU A 14 2.19 -18.00 24.37
CA LEU A 14 2.06 -16.54 24.29
C LEU A 14 3.05 -15.93 23.29
N VAL A 15 4.33 -16.32 23.36
CA VAL A 15 5.36 -15.83 22.44
C VAL A 15 5.06 -16.25 21.00
N SER A 16 4.67 -17.51 20.77
CA SER A 16 4.27 -17.99 19.44
C SER A 16 3.05 -17.25 18.89
N SER A 17 2.07 -16.91 19.73
CA SER A 17 0.88 -16.16 19.32
C SER A 17 1.24 -14.73 18.92
N LEU A 18 2.13 -14.08 19.68
CA LEU A 18 2.62 -12.74 19.36
C LEU A 18 3.47 -12.74 18.07
N LEU A 19 4.32 -13.75 17.86
CA LEU A 19 5.06 -13.91 16.61
C LEU A 19 4.15 -14.17 15.41
N ASN A 20 3.04 -14.90 15.60
CA ASN A 20 2.07 -15.14 14.52
C ASN A 20 1.30 -13.85 14.17
N LEU A 21 0.95 -13.06 15.20
CA LEU A 21 0.29 -11.76 15.01
C LEU A 21 1.18 -10.76 14.25
N SER A 22 2.48 -10.75 14.54
CA SER A 22 3.43 -9.84 13.87
C SER A 22 3.75 -10.24 12.43
N GLN A 23 3.63 -11.53 12.07
CA GLN A 23 3.86 -12.01 10.71
C GLN A 23 2.68 -11.76 9.75
N GLY A 24 1.50 -11.41 10.27
CA GLY A 24 0.29 -11.23 9.46
C GLY A 24 0.23 -9.91 8.68
N ASP A 25 1.04 -8.91 9.03
CA ASP A 25 0.95 -7.55 8.47
C ASP A 25 2.27 -7.03 7.87
N ASP A 26 3.30 -7.88 7.76
CA ASP A 26 4.62 -7.46 7.25
C ASP A 26 4.74 -7.57 5.72
N GLN A 27 3.65 -7.30 4.99
CA GLN A 27 3.81 -7.03 3.56
C GLN A 27 4.03 -5.54 3.42
N PRO A 28 5.27 -5.08 3.14
CA PRO A 28 5.56 -3.65 3.07
C PRO A 28 4.68 -3.02 1.99
N ARG A 29 3.73 -2.20 2.43
CA ARG A 29 2.89 -1.41 1.56
C ARG A 29 3.53 -0.05 1.41
N CYS A 30 3.75 0.34 0.17
CA CYS A 30 4.27 1.66 -0.16
C CYS A 30 3.17 2.51 -0.77
N ARG A 31 3.16 3.78 -0.38
CA ARG A 31 2.23 4.74 -0.95
C ARG A 31 2.81 5.26 -2.27
N LYS A 32 2.13 4.98 -3.38
CA LYS A 32 2.54 5.42 -4.71
C LYS A 32 1.54 6.45 -5.24
N GLN A 33 2.07 7.54 -5.79
CA GLN A 33 1.29 8.62 -6.37
C GLN A 33 1.55 8.73 -7.87
N ILE A 34 0.50 9.02 -8.63
CA ILE A 34 0.55 9.27 -10.07
C ILE A 34 -0.34 10.47 -10.41
N ILE A 35 0.04 11.25 -11.42
CA ILE A 35 -0.81 12.32 -11.96
C ILE A 35 -1.47 11.79 -13.22
N VAL A 36 -2.78 11.99 -13.32
CA VAL A 36 -3.61 11.52 -14.42
C VAL A 36 -4.50 12.65 -14.92
N PRO A 37 -4.70 12.77 -16.24
CA PRO A 37 -5.59 13.76 -16.81
C PRO A 37 -7.05 13.40 -16.46
N GLY A 38 -7.84 14.41 -16.09
CA GLY A 38 -9.21 14.28 -15.67
C GLY A 38 -9.45 14.71 -14.22
N THR A 39 -10.72 14.68 -13.80
CA THR A 39 -11.14 15.02 -12.44
C THR A 39 -11.46 13.76 -11.64
N CYS A 40 -11.20 13.80 -10.33
CA CYS A 40 -11.47 12.69 -9.40
C CYS A 40 -12.91 12.16 -9.43
N ALA A 41 -13.88 12.98 -9.86
CA ALA A 41 -15.27 12.56 -9.96
C ALA A 41 -15.51 11.47 -11.02
N GLN A 42 -14.65 11.38 -12.03
CA GLN A 42 -14.74 10.40 -13.12
C GLN A 42 -13.58 9.39 -13.14
N LEU A 43 -12.59 9.57 -12.27
CA LEU A 43 -11.34 8.83 -12.32
C LEU A 43 -11.34 7.65 -11.36
N ASN A 44 -11.15 6.45 -11.91
CA ASN A 44 -10.89 5.26 -11.11
C ASN A 44 -9.38 5.11 -10.89
N CYS A 45 -8.86 5.73 -9.83
CA CYS A 45 -7.43 5.68 -9.50
C CYS A 45 -6.87 4.25 -9.45
N GLY A 46 -7.64 3.27 -8.96
CA GLY A 46 -7.19 1.88 -8.89
C GLY A 46 -6.92 1.25 -10.26
N ALA A 47 -7.62 1.69 -11.31
CA ALA A 47 -7.40 1.23 -12.68
C ALA A 47 -6.15 1.84 -13.33
N SER A 48 -5.67 2.96 -12.81
CA SER A 48 -4.46 3.64 -13.28
C SER A 48 -3.17 2.99 -12.74
N PHE A 49 -3.28 2.13 -11.73
CA PHE A 49 -2.15 1.31 -11.25
C PHE A 49 -2.17 -0.06 -11.93
N PRO A 50 -1.00 -0.65 -12.21
CA PRO A 50 -0.94 -1.99 -12.79
C PRO A 50 -1.54 -3.02 -11.83
N ALA A 51 -2.29 -3.98 -12.36
CA ALA A 51 -2.95 -5.02 -11.55
C ALA A 51 -1.95 -5.83 -10.69
N SER A 52 -0.70 -5.93 -11.14
CA SER A 52 0.41 -6.55 -10.42
C SER A 52 0.83 -5.80 -9.14
N ALA A 53 0.58 -4.49 -9.06
CA ALA A 53 0.92 -3.69 -7.88
C ALA A 53 -0.06 -3.90 -6.71
N GLN A 54 -1.19 -4.60 -6.94
CA GLN A 54 -2.22 -4.86 -5.94
C GLN A 54 -2.63 -3.58 -5.19
N ALA A 55 -2.89 -2.51 -5.94
CA ALA A 55 -3.23 -1.20 -5.40
C ALA A 55 -4.48 -1.27 -4.52
N ARG A 56 -4.34 -0.82 -3.28
CA ARG A 56 -5.41 -0.71 -2.28
C ARG A 56 -5.45 0.70 -1.71
N ASN A 57 -6.55 1.03 -1.03
CA ASN A 57 -6.71 2.30 -0.32
C ASN A 57 -6.39 3.53 -1.21
N CYS A 58 -6.90 3.49 -2.44
CA CYS A 58 -6.71 4.55 -3.41
C CYS A 58 -7.49 5.81 -3.01
N SER A 59 -6.80 6.94 -3.03
CA SER A 59 -7.37 8.27 -2.82
C SER A 59 -7.07 9.14 -4.03
N CYS A 60 -8.06 9.93 -4.43
CA CYS A 60 -7.92 10.91 -5.50
C CYS A 60 -7.92 12.31 -4.92
N ARG A 61 -6.98 13.15 -5.35
CA ARG A 61 -6.91 14.57 -5.02
C ARG A 61 -6.83 15.40 -6.29
N PRO A 62 -7.58 16.51 -6.41
CA PRO A 62 -7.42 17.41 -7.53
C PRO A 62 -6.01 18.02 -7.51
N ALA A 63 -5.31 17.97 -8.65
CA ALA A 63 -4.00 18.58 -8.82
C ALA A 63 -4.13 19.91 -9.59
N SER A 64 -4.95 19.92 -10.65
CA SER A 64 -5.22 21.07 -11.52
C SER A 64 -6.69 21.05 -11.98
N ALA A 65 -7.14 22.08 -12.71
CA ALA A 65 -8.49 22.12 -13.29
C ALA A 65 -8.81 20.94 -14.23
N GLN A 66 -7.79 20.31 -14.81
CA GLN A 66 -7.90 19.17 -15.74
C GLN A 66 -7.03 17.98 -15.32
N GLU A 67 -6.45 17.98 -14.13
CA GLU A 67 -5.56 16.90 -13.66
C GLU A 67 -5.89 16.51 -12.24
N SER A 68 -5.76 15.22 -11.96
CA SER A 68 -5.93 14.65 -10.64
C SER A 68 -4.73 13.82 -10.24
N ARG A 69 -4.37 13.89 -8.96
CA ARG A 69 -3.38 13.03 -8.33
C ARG A 69 -4.09 11.82 -7.72
N CYS A 70 -3.70 10.64 -8.17
CA CYS A 70 -4.14 9.38 -7.62
C CYS A 70 -3.05 8.80 -6.72
N GLU A 71 -3.40 8.42 -5.50
CA GLU A 71 -2.47 7.91 -4.50
C GLU A 71 -3.01 6.62 -3.91
N CYS A 72 -2.29 5.50 -4.07
CA CYS A 72 -2.70 4.18 -3.63
C CYS A 72 -1.58 3.48 -2.84
N ASP A 73 -1.95 2.61 -1.92
CA ASP A 73 -1.05 1.70 -1.23
C ASP A 73 -0.81 0.47 -2.12
N VAL A 74 0.45 0.24 -2.51
CA VAL A 74 0.87 -0.87 -3.38
C VAL A 74 1.82 -1.79 -2.63
N VAL A 75 1.78 -3.06 -3.00
CA VAL A 75 2.55 -4.13 -2.32
C VAL A 75 3.98 -4.22 -2.88
N THR A 76 4.20 -3.69 -4.08
CA THR A 76 5.50 -3.66 -4.75
C THR A 76 6.18 -2.31 -4.54
N CYS A 77 7.00 -2.23 -3.48
CA CYS A 77 7.88 -1.10 -3.17
C CYS A 77 9.14 -1.04 -4.04
N GLY A 78 9.05 -1.44 -5.32
CA GLY A 78 10.19 -1.39 -6.25
C GLY A 78 10.48 0.05 -6.65
N GLU A 79 11.68 0.49 -6.26
CA GLU A 79 12.40 1.75 -6.54
C GLU A 79 11.62 2.97 -7.08
N ASP A 80 11.73 4.06 -6.30
CA ASP A 80 11.59 5.48 -6.64
C ASP A 80 10.93 5.80 -7.99
N ASN A 81 9.66 6.22 -7.94
CA ASN A 81 9.05 6.86 -9.10
C ASN A 81 8.02 7.87 -8.57
N THR A 82 8.50 9.03 -8.12
CA THR A 82 7.81 10.25 -8.49
C THR A 82 7.69 10.18 -10.00
N ILE A 83 6.54 9.75 -10.51
CA ILE A 83 6.26 9.87 -11.94
C ILE A 83 6.13 11.38 -12.14
N GLU A 84 7.26 12.01 -12.44
CA GLU A 84 7.31 13.31 -13.05
C GLU A 84 6.26 13.28 -14.16
N PRO A 85 5.32 14.24 -14.21
CA PRO A 85 4.29 14.24 -15.24
C PRO A 85 5.03 14.06 -16.56
N THR A 86 4.76 12.96 -17.25
CA THR A 86 5.20 12.82 -18.63
C THR A 86 4.63 14.05 -19.29
N SER A 87 5.50 15.03 -19.58
CA SER A 87 5.22 16.15 -20.43
C SER A 87 4.84 15.53 -21.75
N LEU A 88 3.54 15.25 -21.90
CA LEU A 88 2.95 14.90 -23.17
C LEU A 88 3.11 16.20 -23.95
N GLY A 89 4.21 16.27 -24.70
CA GLY A 89 4.43 17.32 -25.68
C GLY A 89 3.21 17.35 -26.58
N VAL A 90 2.37 18.36 -26.38
CA VAL A 90 1.37 18.75 -27.35
C VAL A 90 2.07 19.75 -28.24
N HIS A 91 2.55 19.22 -29.36
CA HIS A 91 2.94 19.93 -30.56
C HIS A 91 1.77 20.73 -31.12
#